data_AF-A0A6I4VAE0-F1
#
_entry.id   AF-A0A6I4VAE0-F1
#
_cell.length_a   1.000
_cell.length_b   1.000
_cell.length_c   1.000
_cell.angle_alpha   90.00
_cell.angle_beta   90.00
_cell.angle_gamma   90.00
#
_symmetry.space_group_name_H-M   'P 1'
#
loop_
_entity.id
_entity.type
_entity.pdbx_description
1 polymer ?
#
loop_
_entity_poly.entity_id
_entity_poly.type
_entity_poly.pdbx_seq_one_letter_code
_entity_poly.pdbx_strand_id
1 'polypeptide(L)'
;MYLFKRVTLVFCTLILLSSCFNEQNYSRKFSTNESYLQTFTPYTLKIPKGITLPLKNEEYDIPNKIINGPLGKKLDIRPPKH
;
A
#
# COMPACT_ATOMS: atom_id res chain seq x y z
N MET A 1 51.29 -9.83 10.71
CA MET A 1 50.47 -8.81 11.42
C MET A 1 49.72 -7.84 10.50
N TYR A 2 50.28 -7.42 9.35
CA TYR A 2 49.61 -6.49 8.41
C TYR A 2 48.42 -7.09 7.64
N LEU A 3 48.52 -8.37 7.24
CA LEU A 3 47.48 -9.08 6.50
C LEU A 3 46.20 -9.23 7.34
N PHE A 4 46.33 -9.61 8.60
CA PHE A 4 45.21 -9.75 9.54
C PHE A 4 44.50 -8.41 9.76
N LYS A 5 45.27 -7.33 9.93
CA LYS A 5 44.74 -5.96 10.07
C LYS A 5 43.94 -5.51 8.83
N ARG A 6 44.41 -5.84 7.62
CA ARG A 6 43.68 -5.54 6.37
C ARG A 6 42.39 -6.35 6.25
N VAL A 7 42.42 -7.63 6.61
CA VAL A 7 41.24 -8.50 6.56
C VAL A 7 40.15 -8.02 7.53
N THR A 8 40.51 -7.67 8.76
CA THR A 8 39.54 -7.15 9.74
C THR A 8 38.93 -5.81 9.30
N LEU A 9 39.74 -4.92 8.70
CA LEU A 9 39.27 -3.61 8.23
C LEU A 9 38.28 -3.76 7.06
N VAL A 10 38.60 -4.62 6.09
CA VAL A 10 37.69 -4.92 4.97
C VAL A 10 36.38 -5.53 5.48
N PHE A 11 36.46 -6.46 6.44
CA PHE A 11 35.29 -7.11 7.01
C PHE A 11 34.36 -6.12 7.74
N CYS A 12 34.90 -5.19 8.54
CA CYS A 12 34.12 -4.13 9.18
C CYS A 12 33.43 -3.21 8.15
N THR A 13 34.11 -2.85 7.06
CA THR A 13 33.50 -2.00 6.02
C THR A 13 32.34 -2.71 5.31
N LEU A 14 32.44 -4.01 5.09
CA LEU A 14 31.37 -4.80 4.47
C LEU A 14 30.14 -4.90 5.38
N ILE A 15 30.32 -5.09 6.70
CA ILE A 15 29.22 -5.16 7.67
C ILE A 15 28.55 -3.79 7.87
N LEU A 16 29.35 -2.70 7.87
CA LEU A 16 28.80 -1.35 7.98
C LEU A 16 27.98 -0.96 6.75
N LEU A 17 28.39 -1.39 5.54
CA LEU A 17 27.64 -1.14 4.31
C LEU A 17 26.29 -1.87 4.28
N SER A 18 26.24 -3.13 4.72
CA SER A 18 24.98 -3.91 4.71
C SER A 18 23.97 -3.40 5.73
N SER A 19 24.44 -2.86 6.85
CA SER A 19 23.58 -2.33 7.92
C SER A 19 22.92 -0.99 7.59
N CYS A 20 23.48 -0.22 6.64
CA CYS A 20 22.94 1.07 6.23
C CYS A 20 21.86 0.94 5.12
N PHE A 21 21.69 -0.24 4.54
CA PHE A 21 20.68 -0.49 3.50
C PHE A 21 19.31 -0.73 4.16
N ASN A 22 18.67 0.34 4.64
CA ASN A 22 17.30 0.26 5.13
C ASN A 22 16.35 0.14 3.93
N GLU A 23 15.38 -0.77 4.00
CA GLU A 23 14.47 -1.08 2.90
C GLU A 23 13.50 0.09 2.65
N GLN A 24 13.92 1.09 1.84
CA GLN A 24 13.17 2.31 1.51
C GLN A 24 11.82 2.06 0.78
N ASN A 25 11.47 0.81 0.50
CA ASN A 25 10.21 0.47 -0.15
C ASN A 25 9.04 0.44 0.83
N TYR A 26 9.27 0.29 2.13
CA TYR A 26 8.21 0.34 3.13
C TYR A 26 7.58 1.73 3.20
N SER A 27 8.40 2.79 3.15
CA SER A 27 7.93 4.20 3.18
C SER A 27 7.25 4.68 1.90
N ARG A 28 7.30 3.88 0.82
CA ARG A 28 6.66 4.18 -0.48
C ARG A 28 5.30 3.52 -0.64
N LYS A 29 4.97 2.55 0.22
CA LYS A 29 3.80 1.69 0.06
C LYS A 29 2.85 1.93 1.23
N PHE A 30 1.55 1.94 0.94
CA PHE A 30 0.53 1.86 1.97
C PHE A 30 0.69 0.53 2.74
N SER A 31 0.83 0.59 4.07
CA SER A 31 1.23 -0.55 4.91
C SER A 31 0.13 -1.60 5.14
N THR A 32 -1.11 -1.27 4.78
CA THR A 32 -2.28 -2.11 5.00
C THR A 32 -2.39 -3.25 3.97
N ASN A 33 -3.10 -4.32 4.34
CA ASN A 33 -3.43 -5.42 3.44
C ASN A 33 -4.29 -4.93 2.26
N GLU A 34 -4.04 -5.49 1.07
CA GLU A 34 -4.74 -5.11 -0.18
C GLU A 34 -6.07 -5.87 -0.37
N SER A 35 -6.62 -6.45 0.71
CA SER A 35 -7.82 -7.30 0.66
C SER A 35 -9.06 -6.57 0.13
N TYR A 36 -9.13 -5.25 0.29
CA TYR A 36 -10.21 -4.42 -0.27
C TYR A 36 -10.26 -4.47 -1.81
N LEU A 37 -9.12 -4.71 -2.49
CA LEU A 37 -9.07 -4.85 -3.95
C LEU A 37 -9.71 -6.16 -4.45
N GLN A 38 -9.87 -7.14 -3.57
CA GLN A 38 -10.45 -8.45 -3.88
C GLN A 38 -11.92 -8.54 -3.44
N THR A 39 -12.49 -7.45 -2.94
CA THR A 39 -13.87 -7.45 -2.44
C THR A 39 -14.85 -7.56 -3.61
N PHE A 40 -15.90 -8.34 -3.42
CA PHE A 40 -16.95 -8.50 -4.42
C PHE A 40 -17.66 -7.17 -4.68
N THR A 41 -18.11 -6.96 -5.91
CA THR A 41 -18.86 -5.77 -6.29
C THR A 41 -20.23 -5.76 -5.61
N PRO A 42 -20.62 -4.67 -4.92
CA PRO A 42 -21.91 -4.62 -4.26
C PRO A 42 -23.04 -4.79 -5.28
N TYR A 43 -24.04 -5.60 -4.95
CA TYR A 43 -25.22 -5.82 -5.79
C TYR A 43 -26.42 -5.06 -5.25
N THR A 44 -27.27 -4.60 -6.17
CA THR A 44 -28.53 -3.95 -5.79
C THR A 44 -29.55 -4.97 -5.29
N LEU A 45 -30.16 -4.69 -4.15
CA LEU A 45 -31.25 -5.48 -3.58
C LEU A 45 -32.46 -5.50 -4.50
N LYS A 46 -32.96 -6.69 -4.83
CA LYS A 46 -34.22 -6.88 -5.58
C LYS A 46 -35.39 -6.81 -4.62
N ILE A 47 -36.18 -5.75 -4.72
CA ILE A 47 -37.32 -5.51 -3.81
C ILE A 47 -38.62 -6.00 -4.49
N PRO A 48 -39.43 -6.83 -3.80
CA PRO A 48 -40.73 -7.24 -4.31
C PRO A 48 -41.74 -6.09 -4.29
N LYS A 49 -42.81 -6.20 -5.09
CA LYS A 49 -43.86 -5.18 -5.13
C LYS A 49 -44.51 -5.01 -3.75
N GLY A 50 -44.74 -3.77 -3.34
CA GLY A 50 -45.42 -3.42 -2.09
C GLY A 50 -44.51 -3.14 -0.89
N ILE A 51 -43.18 -3.32 -1.02
CA ILE A 51 -42.21 -2.96 0.03
C ILE A 51 -41.41 -1.73 -0.41
N THR A 52 -41.23 -0.76 0.49
CA THR A 52 -40.36 0.39 0.30
C THR A 52 -39.22 0.34 1.29
N LEU A 53 -38.00 0.56 0.81
CA LEU A 53 -36.78 0.57 1.64
C LEU A 53 -36.07 1.92 1.46
N PRO A 54 -35.53 2.51 2.54
CA PRO A 54 -34.67 3.68 2.44
C PRO A 54 -33.26 3.23 1.97
N LEU A 55 -33.15 2.80 0.72
CA LEU A 55 -31.91 2.25 0.15
C LEU A 55 -30.80 3.29 0.01
N LYS A 56 -31.16 4.57 -0.13
CA LYS A 56 -30.23 5.63 -0.47
C LYS A 56 -29.97 6.48 0.77
N ASN A 57 -28.75 6.37 1.29
CA ASN A 57 -28.21 7.26 2.32
C ASN A 57 -27.05 8.03 1.70
N GLU A 58 -27.02 9.35 1.85
CA GLU A 58 -26.00 10.22 1.24
C GLU A 58 -24.58 9.90 1.74
N GLU A 59 -24.44 9.39 2.96
CA GLU A 59 -23.14 9.07 3.56
C GLU A 59 -22.48 7.80 2.96
N TYR A 60 -23.27 6.83 2.49
CA TYR A 60 -22.78 5.53 2.01
C TYR A 60 -23.01 5.30 0.52
N ASP A 61 -23.57 6.28 -0.20
CA ASP A 61 -23.77 6.19 -1.64
C ASP A 61 -22.40 6.34 -2.35
N ILE A 62 -21.93 5.25 -2.97
CA ILE A 62 -20.63 5.23 -3.64
C ILE A 62 -20.84 5.71 -5.08
N PRO A 63 -20.30 6.88 -5.47
CA PRO A 63 -20.45 7.36 -6.83
C PRO A 63 -19.73 6.43 -7.79
N ASN A 64 -20.40 6.07 -8.90
CA ASN A 64 -19.78 5.27 -9.94
C ASN A 64 -18.79 6.14 -10.74
N LYS A 65 -17.54 6.19 -10.28
CA LYS A 65 -16.45 6.92 -10.92
C LYS A 65 -15.40 5.94 -11.43
N ILE A 66 -15.05 6.05 -12.70
CA ILE A 66 -13.90 5.35 -13.26
C ILE A 66 -12.64 6.05 -12.72
N ILE A 67 -11.86 5.32 -11.91
CA ILE A 67 -10.59 5.80 -11.37
C ILE A 67 -9.47 5.19 -12.19
N ASN A 68 -8.69 6.05 -12.86
CA ASN A 68 -7.51 5.65 -13.61
C ASN A 68 -6.27 5.97 -12.77
N GLY A 69 -5.48 4.95 -12.42
CA GLY A 69 -4.25 5.14 -11.67
C GLY A 69 -3.74 3.87 -10.99
N PRO A 70 -2.54 3.90 -10.39
CA PRO A 70 -2.03 2.80 -9.60
C PRO A 70 -2.86 2.63 -8.32
N LEU A 71 -3.18 1.38 -7.99
CA LEU A 71 -3.94 0.99 -6.78
C LEU A 71 -3.05 0.22 -5.80
N GLY A 72 -3.44 0.19 -4.52
CA GLY A 72 -2.72 -0.57 -3.49
C GLY A 72 -1.29 -0.09 -3.28
N LYS A 73 -0.37 -1.02 -3.08
CA LYS A 73 1.07 -0.82 -2.89
C LYS A 73 1.78 -0.28 -4.13
N LYS A 74 1.10 -0.24 -5.29
CA LYS A 74 1.63 0.44 -6.48
C LYS A 74 1.42 1.95 -6.40
N LEU A 75 0.52 2.43 -5.53
CA LEU A 75 0.30 3.85 -5.28
C LEU A 75 1.44 4.42 -4.43
N ASP A 76 2.12 5.42 -4.98
CA ASP A 76 3.13 6.17 -4.25
C ASP A 76 2.46 7.21 -3.35
N ILE A 77 2.62 7.04 -2.04
CA ILE A 77 2.02 7.92 -1.02
C ILE A 77 3.00 8.95 -0.44
N ARG A 78 4.16 9.15 -1.09
CA ARG A 78 5.12 10.16 -0.65
C ARG A 78 4.49 11.57 -0.67
N PRO A 79 4.88 12.47 0.26
CA PRO A 79 4.43 13.85 0.23
C PRO A 79 4.65 14.48 -1.15
N PRO A 80 3.65 15.19 -1.70
CA PRO A 80 3.81 15.86 -2.98
C PRO A 80 4.92 16.89 -2.86
N LYS A 81 5.74 17.00 -3.91
CA LYS A 81 6.73 18.07 -3.97
C LYS A 81 5.97 19.38 -4.24
N HIS A 82 6.07 20.31 -3.29
CA HIS A 82 5.68 21.70 -3.47
C HIS A 82 6.71 22.44 -4.31
#